data_AF-A0A377JWT5-F1
#
_entry.id   AF-A0A377JWT5-F1
#
_cell.length_a   1.000
_cell.length_b   1.000
_cell.length_c   1.000
_cell.angle_alpha   90.00
_cell.angle_beta   90.00
_cell.angle_gamma   90.00
#
_symmetry.space_group_name_H-M   'P 1'
#
loop_
_entity.id
_entity.type
_entity.pdbx_description
1 polymer ?
#
loop_
_entity_poly.entity_id
_entity_poly.type
_entity_poly.pdbx_seq_one_letter_code
_entity_poly.pdbx_strand_id
1 'polypeptide(L)'
;MVSLGIESFVKRCDEFAIIDTRNVNAYNAAHLKDSINLATKDSLKDFIQTHSIYDKPLLFLCFSAKRAKDFAKFSLALLENTHYPFKEVYYLESGVMELYDFGFSFVENTANKHTKETPLNDIITQTKNELKRQFLSTTRAWIIAFSGGKDSTCILQLFYEMLVSLPKHLQRQSYAIASNTLVEAPHIDTFLHNVLDSINTHAKNNDIPFSILQVSPSLQDDFWVNLIGKGYPSPTRTFRWCTDRLKITPSRIEVANITKQAGSALLVLGTREQESTNRKKSMQKRILNNQGFSKHDDFPNTMTYAPLSKWSTDDVWAYLSTHKPLWDKDHSELFKLYAKASGDECQFITHLAQSSCGGSRFGCWVCTVVSEDKSLQGFIDTGENHLKPLNDFRNYIKLLREDKLARADYKRDGRAVYKNGGLGPFLSKTRIEIFTKLLETEKEFLSLGGEKELINSAQILEIQKEWDKDFDFENTALQIAMKFNKKGVCMQDKKQKILHEEILEDIVANAENTEVGLEDVKSLVQKSLDICNTYGRRGVNSAPAKIKEEIEKLLNDKSTKEEKECL
;
A
#
# COMPACT_ATOMS: atom_id res chain seq x y z
N MET A 1 -28.10 13.93 17.05
CA MET A 1 -27.37 14.02 15.76
C MET A 1 -27.83 12.86 14.90
N VAL A 2 -28.22 13.13 13.66
CA VAL A 2 -28.78 12.15 12.73
C VAL A 2 -27.89 12.11 11.50
N SER A 3 -27.58 10.91 11.04
CA SER A 3 -26.81 10.70 9.82
C SER A 3 -27.77 10.59 8.64
N LEU A 4 -27.41 11.18 7.51
CA LEU A 4 -28.25 11.22 6.31
C LEU A 4 -27.49 10.64 5.13
N GLY A 5 -27.96 9.50 4.64
CA GLY A 5 -27.46 8.90 3.40
C GLY A 5 -27.79 9.77 2.18
N ILE A 6 -27.00 9.63 1.11
CA ILE A 6 -27.06 10.50 -0.06
C ILE A 6 -28.43 10.48 -0.75
N GLU A 7 -29.07 9.31 -0.88
CA GLU A 7 -30.40 9.20 -1.50
C GLU A 7 -31.50 9.90 -0.69
N SER A 8 -31.39 9.86 0.64
CA SER A 8 -32.31 10.54 1.54
C SER A 8 -32.09 12.06 1.49
N PHE A 9 -30.82 12.48 1.44
CA PHE A 9 -30.46 13.88 1.24
C PHE A 9 -31.01 14.44 -0.07
N VAL A 10 -30.86 13.72 -1.19
CA VAL A 10 -31.35 14.15 -2.52
C VAL A 10 -32.86 14.46 -2.49
N LYS A 11 -33.64 13.67 -1.75
CA LYS A 11 -35.10 13.84 -1.67
C LYS A 11 -35.55 14.96 -0.73
N ARG A 12 -34.68 15.38 0.19
CA ARG A 12 -35.04 16.22 1.35
C ARG A 12 -34.16 17.47 1.49
N CYS A 13 -33.29 17.76 0.53
CA CYS A 13 -32.28 18.81 0.67
C CYS A 13 -32.88 20.18 1.03
N ASP A 14 -34.06 20.48 0.48
CA ASP A 14 -34.77 21.75 0.71
C ASP A 14 -35.35 21.88 2.13
N GLU A 15 -35.41 20.80 2.90
CA GLU A 15 -35.83 20.82 4.31
C GLU A 15 -34.75 21.40 5.24
N PHE A 16 -33.50 21.47 4.79
CA PHE A 16 -32.35 21.78 5.65
C PHE A 16 -31.78 23.18 5.41
N ALA A 17 -31.16 23.74 6.45
CA ALA A 17 -30.16 24.79 6.31
C ALA A 17 -28.79 24.13 6.12
N ILE A 18 -28.28 24.17 4.89
CA ILE A 18 -27.08 23.43 4.50
C ILE A 18 -25.82 24.21 4.89
N ILE A 19 -25.01 23.62 5.76
CA ILE A 19 -23.74 24.16 6.23
C ILE A 19 -22.58 23.42 5.57
N ASP A 20 -21.83 24.14 4.75
CA ASP A 20 -20.62 23.66 4.11
C ASP A 20 -19.39 23.96 4.98
N THR A 21 -18.72 22.90 5.43
CA THR A 21 -17.59 22.99 6.36
C THR A 21 -16.22 22.95 5.69
N ARG A 22 -16.17 22.91 4.35
CA ARG A 22 -14.94 22.98 3.56
C ARG A 22 -14.29 24.36 3.72
N ASN A 23 -12.99 24.48 3.45
CA ASN A 23 -12.34 25.79 3.42
C ASN A 23 -12.99 26.73 2.39
N VAL A 24 -12.73 28.03 2.55
CA VAL A 24 -13.36 29.07 1.73
C VAL A 24 -13.01 28.89 0.25
N ASN A 25 -11.78 28.49 -0.05
CA ASN A 25 -11.33 28.23 -1.41
C ASN A 25 -12.15 27.12 -2.11
N ALA A 26 -12.36 25.99 -1.44
CA ALA A 26 -13.13 24.88 -1.97
C ALA A 26 -14.61 25.24 -2.15
N TYR A 27 -15.18 25.96 -1.17
CA TYR A 27 -16.55 26.44 -1.25
C TYR A 27 -16.74 27.42 -2.43
N ASN A 28 -15.85 28.40 -2.55
CA ASN A 28 -15.93 29.40 -3.60
C ASN A 28 -15.78 28.78 -5.00
N ALA A 29 -14.93 27.76 -5.14
CA ALA A 29 -14.72 27.08 -6.41
C ALA A 29 -15.97 26.31 -6.88
N ALA A 30 -16.68 25.64 -5.98
CA ALA A 30 -17.93 24.95 -6.29
C ALA A 30 -18.67 24.59 -5.00
N HIS A 31 -19.88 25.11 -4.78
CA HIS A 31 -20.75 24.78 -3.63
C HIS A 31 -22.20 24.54 -4.05
N LEU A 32 -22.98 23.88 -3.18
CA LEU A 32 -24.42 23.74 -3.40
C LEU A 32 -25.07 25.12 -3.32
N LYS A 33 -25.99 25.40 -4.24
CA LYS A 33 -26.77 26.64 -4.22
C LYS A 33 -27.45 26.80 -2.85
N ASP A 34 -27.44 28.03 -2.33
CA ASP A 34 -28.05 28.40 -1.04
C ASP A 34 -27.44 27.77 0.23
N SER A 35 -26.31 27.05 0.10
CA SER A 35 -25.53 26.60 1.25
C SER A 35 -24.73 27.75 1.89
N ILE A 36 -24.25 27.55 3.11
CA ILE A 36 -23.52 28.56 3.90
C ILE A 36 -22.15 28.01 4.26
N ASN A 37 -21.08 28.75 3.97
CA ASN A 37 -19.74 28.34 4.34
C ASN A 37 -19.39 28.68 5.78
N LEU A 38 -19.18 27.66 6.62
CA LEU A 38 -18.67 27.79 7.99
C LEU A 38 -17.47 26.86 8.16
N ALA A 39 -16.32 27.31 7.64
CA ALA A 39 -15.10 26.50 7.54
C ALA A 39 -14.44 26.19 8.88
N THR A 40 -14.72 26.94 9.94
CA THR A 40 -14.08 26.78 11.27
C THR A 40 -15.10 26.65 12.38
N LYS A 41 -14.72 25.97 13.47
CA LYS A 41 -15.56 25.86 14.67
C LYS A 41 -15.87 27.22 15.29
N ASP A 42 -14.94 28.16 15.20
CA ASP A 42 -15.15 29.54 15.67
C ASP A 42 -16.20 30.25 14.80
N SER A 43 -16.09 30.17 13.46
CA SER A 43 -17.11 30.74 12.57
C SER A 43 -18.49 30.17 12.81
N LEU A 44 -18.58 28.86 13.08
CA LEU A 44 -19.82 28.19 13.42
C LEU A 44 -20.38 28.64 14.77
N LYS A 45 -19.52 28.79 15.77
CA LYS A 45 -19.90 29.29 17.09
C LYS A 45 -20.45 30.71 17.00
N ASP A 46 -19.71 31.60 16.34
CA ASP A 46 -20.11 33.00 16.15
C ASP A 46 -21.45 33.07 15.41
N PHE A 47 -21.61 32.27 14.35
CA PHE A 47 -22.86 32.18 13.59
C PHE A 47 -24.06 31.76 14.45
N ILE A 48 -23.92 30.67 15.21
CA ILE A 48 -24.99 30.18 16.10
C ILE A 48 -25.34 31.20 17.20
N GLN A 49 -24.36 31.97 17.68
CA GLN A 49 -24.57 32.96 18.75
C GLN A 49 -25.16 34.29 18.26
N THR A 50 -24.95 34.65 17.01
CA THR A 50 -25.30 35.98 16.47
C THR A 50 -26.55 35.99 15.60
N HIS A 51 -26.92 34.87 14.97
CA HIS A 51 -28.04 34.82 14.05
C HIS A 51 -29.30 34.24 14.71
N SER A 52 -30.45 34.84 14.42
CA SER A 52 -31.77 34.25 14.72
C SER A 52 -31.87 32.93 13.96
N ILE A 53 -31.88 31.83 14.71
CA ILE A 53 -31.48 30.54 14.18
C ILE A 53 -32.58 30.01 13.23
N TYR A 54 -32.16 29.61 12.03
CA TYR A 54 -32.97 29.17 10.89
C TYR A 54 -34.28 28.45 11.23
N ASP A 55 -35.29 28.72 10.41
CA ASP A 55 -36.57 28.00 10.37
C ASP A 55 -36.44 26.54 9.88
N LYS A 56 -35.21 26.04 9.72
CA LYS A 56 -34.88 24.71 9.18
C LYS A 56 -33.80 24.01 10.01
N PRO A 57 -33.84 22.67 10.11
CA PRO A 57 -32.77 21.88 10.72
C PRO A 57 -31.43 22.08 10.00
N LEU A 58 -30.35 22.24 10.76
CA LEU A 58 -28.98 22.30 10.23
C LEU A 58 -28.54 20.94 9.67
N LEU A 59 -27.94 20.96 8.48
CA LEU A 59 -27.28 19.80 7.89
C LEU A 59 -25.85 20.15 7.50
N PHE A 60 -24.87 19.38 7.97
CA PHE A 60 -23.46 19.59 7.70
C PHE A 60 -22.97 18.72 6.54
N LEU A 61 -22.16 19.30 5.65
CA LEU A 61 -21.48 18.58 4.58
C LEU A 61 -20.00 18.96 4.47
N CYS A 62 -19.22 18.09 3.84
CA CYS A 62 -17.80 18.29 3.57
C CYS A 62 -17.31 17.35 2.43
N PHE A 63 -16.02 17.38 2.09
CA PHE A 63 -15.39 16.36 1.25
C PHE A 63 -15.41 14.95 1.87
N SER A 64 -15.64 14.84 3.19
CA SER A 64 -15.75 13.55 3.87
C SER A 64 -16.81 13.61 4.98
N ALA A 65 -17.52 12.50 5.16
CA ALA A 65 -18.52 12.34 6.21
C ALA A 65 -17.98 12.65 7.61
N LYS A 66 -16.71 12.27 7.87
CA LYS A 66 -16.06 12.46 9.16
C LYS A 66 -16.06 13.92 9.61
N ARG A 67 -15.65 14.84 8.74
CA ARG A 67 -15.57 16.27 9.09
C ARG A 67 -16.97 16.87 9.28
N ALA A 68 -17.93 16.47 8.44
CA ALA A 68 -19.32 16.86 8.59
C ALA A 68 -19.89 16.39 9.95
N LYS A 69 -19.63 15.12 10.32
CA LYS A 69 -19.99 14.53 11.62
C LYS A 69 -19.33 15.26 12.80
N ASP A 70 -18.05 15.60 12.69
CA ASP A 70 -17.32 16.33 13.74
C ASP A 70 -17.91 17.74 13.97
N PHE A 71 -18.31 18.43 12.91
CA PHE A 71 -18.98 19.73 13.00
C PHE A 71 -20.41 19.61 13.53
N ALA A 72 -21.18 18.63 13.06
CA ALA A 72 -22.53 18.37 13.56
C ALA A 72 -22.54 18.02 15.06
N LYS A 73 -21.54 17.26 15.53
CA LYS A 73 -21.36 16.96 16.96
C LYS A 73 -21.01 18.22 17.76
N PHE A 74 -20.13 19.06 17.22
CA PHE A 74 -19.75 20.31 17.86
C PHE A 74 -20.91 21.32 17.93
N SER A 75 -21.70 21.46 16.86
CA SER A 75 -22.88 22.33 16.85
C SER A 75 -23.95 21.85 17.82
N LEU A 76 -24.16 20.54 17.96
CA LEU A 76 -25.14 20.01 18.90
C LEU A 76 -24.87 20.51 20.34
N ALA A 77 -23.61 20.47 20.76
CA ALA A 77 -23.20 20.96 22.08
C ALA A 77 -23.35 22.50 22.23
N LEU A 78 -23.23 23.26 21.14
CA LEU A 78 -23.45 24.70 21.16
C LEU A 78 -24.95 25.05 21.27
N LEU A 79 -25.80 24.30 20.56
CA LEU A 79 -27.23 24.58 20.44
C LEU A 79 -28.01 24.29 21.73
N GLU A 80 -27.50 23.43 22.63
CA GLU A 80 -28.08 23.16 23.96
C GLU A 80 -28.30 24.44 24.79
N ASN A 81 -27.51 25.49 24.55
CA ASN A 81 -27.60 26.76 25.26
C ASN A 81 -28.32 27.86 24.46
N THR A 82 -29.11 27.49 23.46
CA THR A 82 -29.78 28.44 22.55
C THR A 82 -31.28 28.13 22.40
N HIS A 83 -32.07 29.11 21.94
CA HIS A 83 -33.49 28.93 21.62
C HIS A 83 -33.74 28.25 20.25
N TYR A 84 -32.83 27.37 19.82
CA TYR A 84 -32.96 26.68 18.54
C TYR A 84 -34.15 25.72 18.55
N PRO A 85 -35.10 25.81 17.59
CA PRO A 85 -36.35 25.06 17.67
C PRO A 85 -36.22 23.57 17.32
N PHE A 86 -35.12 23.15 16.69
CA PHE A 86 -34.91 21.76 16.28
C PHE A 86 -34.04 21.00 17.27
N LYS A 87 -34.50 19.80 17.67
CA LYS A 87 -33.77 18.91 18.58
C LYS A 87 -32.62 18.15 17.91
N GLU A 88 -32.57 18.20 16.59
CA GLU A 88 -31.67 17.37 15.78
C GLU A 88 -30.80 18.22 14.88
N VAL A 89 -29.60 17.69 14.64
CA VAL A 89 -28.62 18.20 13.69
C VAL A 89 -28.23 17.03 12.79
N TYR A 90 -28.16 17.31 11.50
CA TYR A 90 -27.91 16.32 10.46
C TYR A 90 -26.49 16.45 9.91
N TYR A 91 -25.93 15.36 9.39
CA TYR A 91 -24.73 15.41 8.57
C TYR A 91 -24.84 14.43 7.40
N LEU A 92 -24.24 14.79 6.27
CA LEU A 92 -24.17 13.93 5.10
C LEU A 92 -23.15 12.80 5.35
N GLU A 93 -23.59 11.54 5.18
CA GLU A 93 -22.74 10.34 5.34
C GLU A 93 -21.77 10.11 4.17
N SER A 94 -21.90 10.90 3.11
CA SER A 94 -21.06 10.84 1.91
C SER A 94 -20.22 12.11 1.76
N GLY A 95 -19.23 12.06 0.86
CA GLY A 95 -18.54 13.26 0.41
C GLY A 95 -19.46 14.11 -0.47
N VAL A 96 -19.41 15.43 -0.32
CA VAL A 96 -20.21 16.38 -1.13
C VAL A 96 -20.03 16.17 -2.64
N MET A 97 -18.87 15.65 -3.07
CA MET A 97 -18.57 15.38 -4.47
C MET A 97 -19.40 14.26 -5.08
N GLU A 98 -19.95 13.36 -4.27
CA GLU A 98 -20.82 12.28 -4.78
C GLU A 98 -22.16 12.80 -5.27
N LEU A 99 -22.57 14.02 -4.86
CA LEU A 99 -23.84 14.62 -5.31
C LEU A 99 -23.87 14.93 -6.81
N TYR A 100 -22.71 15.04 -7.46
CA TYR A 100 -22.64 15.16 -8.92
C TYR A 100 -23.28 13.94 -9.62
N ASP A 101 -23.11 12.74 -9.07
CA ASP A 101 -23.70 11.50 -9.64
C ASP A 101 -25.24 11.49 -9.51
N PHE A 102 -25.80 12.34 -8.65
CA PHE A 102 -27.24 12.50 -8.44
C PHE A 102 -27.81 13.75 -9.11
N GLY A 103 -27.07 14.38 -10.03
CA GLY A 103 -27.55 15.50 -10.83
C GLY A 103 -27.57 16.85 -10.11
N PHE A 104 -26.94 16.97 -8.95
CA PHE A 104 -26.79 18.28 -8.31
C PHE A 104 -25.88 19.18 -9.14
N SER A 105 -26.28 20.44 -9.27
CA SER A 105 -25.45 21.50 -9.83
C SER A 105 -24.75 22.27 -8.71
N PHE A 106 -23.48 22.60 -8.95
CA PHE A 106 -22.68 23.42 -8.05
C PHE A 106 -22.49 24.79 -8.67
N VAL A 107 -22.53 25.83 -7.85
CA VAL A 107 -22.33 27.22 -8.25
C VAL A 107 -20.96 27.71 -7.78
N GLU A 108 -20.35 28.57 -8.59
CA GLU A 108 -19.11 29.28 -8.22
C GLU A 108 -19.46 30.58 -7.49
N ASN A 109 -18.76 30.88 -6.40
CA ASN A 109 -18.96 32.13 -5.68
C ASN A 109 -18.07 33.23 -6.28
N THR A 110 -18.64 34.07 -7.15
CA THR A 110 -17.92 35.18 -7.78
C THR A 110 -17.79 36.43 -6.89
N ALA A 111 -18.47 36.47 -5.73
CA ALA A 111 -18.64 37.69 -4.93
C ALA A 111 -17.58 37.90 -3.83
N ASN A 112 -16.88 36.86 -3.37
CA ASN A 112 -15.93 36.96 -2.24
C ASN A 112 -14.47 36.88 -2.67
N LYS A 113 -13.95 37.97 -3.24
CA LYS A 113 -12.50 38.21 -3.45
C LYS A 113 -11.77 38.78 -2.21
N HIS A 114 -12.46 38.95 -1.09
CA HIS A 114 -11.96 39.67 0.11
C HIS A 114 -11.61 38.80 1.32
N THR A 115 -11.35 37.50 1.13
CA THR A 115 -10.79 36.65 2.20
C THR A 115 -9.27 36.85 2.32
N LYS A 116 -8.72 36.73 3.54
CA LYS A 116 -7.26 36.73 3.78
C LYS A 116 -6.54 35.53 3.14
N GLU A 117 -7.27 34.52 2.69
CA GLU A 117 -6.74 33.35 2.00
C GLU A 117 -6.55 33.64 0.51
N THR A 118 -5.41 33.22 -0.05
CA THR A 118 -5.14 33.31 -1.49
C THR A 118 -6.18 32.50 -2.26
N PRO A 119 -6.90 33.11 -3.24
CA PRO A 119 -7.88 32.41 -4.05
C PRO A 119 -7.31 31.14 -4.69
N LEU A 120 -8.13 30.09 -4.82
CA LEU A 120 -7.70 28.81 -5.40
C LEU A 120 -7.06 28.98 -6.79
N ASN A 121 -7.67 29.81 -7.66
CA ASN A 121 -7.14 30.10 -8.99
C ASN A 121 -5.76 30.78 -8.96
N ASP A 122 -5.49 31.60 -7.93
CA ASP A 122 -4.18 32.22 -7.74
C ASP A 122 -3.16 31.17 -7.28
N ILE A 123 -3.52 30.26 -6.36
CA ILE A 123 -2.64 29.17 -5.93
C ILE A 123 -2.28 28.25 -7.12
N ILE A 124 -3.26 27.90 -7.94
CA ILE A 124 -3.06 27.08 -9.15
C ILE A 124 -2.14 27.80 -10.13
N THR A 125 -2.43 29.08 -10.44
CA THR A 125 -1.66 29.88 -11.38
C THR A 125 -0.23 30.11 -10.90
N GLN A 126 -0.04 30.44 -9.62
CA GLN A 126 1.27 30.56 -8.99
C GLN A 126 2.05 29.26 -9.08
N THR A 127 1.41 28.12 -8.77
CA THR A 127 2.06 26.80 -8.82
C THR A 127 2.45 26.42 -10.25
N LYS A 128 1.59 26.64 -11.24
CA LYS A 128 1.90 26.38 -12.67
C LYS A 128 3.00 27.30 -13.20
N ASN A 129 2.96 28.59 -12.85
CA ASN A 129 4.01 29.54 -13.23
C ASN A 129 5.36 29.19 -12.61
N GLU A 130 5.33 28.75 -11.36
CA GLU A 130 6.52 28.27 -10.67
C GLU A 130 7.08 27.00 -11.33
N LEU A 131 6.23 26.02 -11.61
CA LEU A 131 6.61 24.81 -12.35
C LEU A 131 7.24 25.16 -13.70
N LYS A 132 6.62 26.07 -14.46
CA LYS A 132 7.14 26.56 -15.74
C LYS A 132 8.50 27.24 -15.60
N ARG A 133 8.64 28.16 -14.63
CA ARG A 133 9.90 28.87 -14.36
C ARG A 133 11.02 27.90 -14.02
N GLN A 134 10.75 26.97 -13.11
CA GLN A 134 11.71 25.96 -12.70
C GLN A 134 12.06 25.03 -13.86
N PHE A 135 11.06 24.55 -14.61
CA PHE A 135 11.26 23.71 -15.78
C PHE A 135 12.18 24.39 -16.80
N LEU A 136 11.91 25.64 -17.17
CA LEU A 136 12.74 26.38 -18.14
C LEU A 136 14.15 26.72 -17.60
N SER A 137 14.33 26.81 -16.28
CA SER A 137 15.63 27.15 -15.66
C SER A 137 16.64 26.00 -15.59
N THR A 138 16.23 24.76 -15.91
CA THR A 138 17.07 23.56 -15.74
C THR A 138 16.92 22.61 -16.93
N THR A 139 18.00 21.91 -17.27
CA THR A 139 18.00 20.84 -18.30
C THR A 139 17.78 19.45 -17.71
N ARG A 140 17.70 19.33 -16.38
CA ARG A 140 17.40 18.07 -15.65
C ARG A 140 16.14 17.39 -16.20
N ALA A 141 16.16 16.06 -16.26
CA ALA A 141 14.95 15.28 -16.51
C ALA A 141 13.96 15.45 -15.34
N TRP A 142 12.70 15.74 -15.64
CA TRP A 142 11.66 15.85 -14.62
C TRP A 142 10.99 14.49 -14.43
N ILE A 143 10.94 14.04 -13.17
CA ILE A 143 10.36 12.75 -12.79
C ILE A 143 9.32 13.00 -11.70
N ILE A 144 8.05 12.74 -11.97
CA ILE A 144 6.97 12.90 -10.99
C ILE A 144 6.78 11.57 -10.27
N ALA A 145 6.88 11.56 -8.94
CA ALA A 145 6.54 10.39 -8.15
C ALA A 145 5.00 10.25 -8.09
N PHE A 146 4.47 9.22 -8.74
CA PHE A 146 3.03 9.01 -8.89
C PHE A 146 2.57 7.75 -8.15
N SER A 147 1.50 7.85 -7.37
CA SER A 147 0.97 6.71 -6.60
C SER A 147 -0.54 6.52 -6.78
N GLY A 148 -1.19 7.23 -7.71
CA GLY A 148 -2.64 7.22 -7.87
C GLY A 148 -3.45 7.90 -6.75
N GLY A 149 -2.80 8.43 -5.72
CA GLY A 149 -3.47 9.16 -4.63
C GLY A 149 -3.67 10.63 -4.96
N LYS A 150 -4.60 11.30 -4.28
CA LYS A 150 -5.00 12.70 -4.54
C LYS A 150 -3.83 13.67 -4.72
N ASP A 151 -2.82 13.62 -3.84
CA ASP A 151 -1.73 14.59 -3.86
C ASP A 151 -0.78 14.35 -5.05
N SER A 152 -0.55 13.08 -5.40
CA SER A 152 0.25 12.71 -6.57
C SER A 152 -0.47 12.97 -7.88
N THR A 153 -1.79 12.77 -7.92
CA THR A 153 -2.64 13.10 -9.08
C THR A 153 -2.69 14.60 -9.32
N CYS A 154 -2.86 15.39 -8.25
CA CYS A 154 -2.87 16.85 -8.34
C CYS A 154 -1.57 17.40 -8.93
N ILE A 155 -0.40 17.00 -8.41
CA ILE A 155 0.87 17.51 -8.97
C ILE A 155 1.15 17.00 -10.38
N LEU A 156 0.79 15.75 -10.70
CA LEU A 156 0.92 15.21 -12.04
C LEU A 156 0.09 16.04 -13.03
N GLN A 157 -1.18 16.30 -12.70
CA GLN A 157 -2.07 17.10 -13.54
C GLN A 157 -1.54 18.52 -13.74
N LEU A 158 -1.16 19.21 -12.66
CA LEU A 158 -0.60 20.57 -12.73
C LEU A 158 0.66 20.63 -13.62
N PHE A 159 1.56 19.64 -13.47
CA PHE A 159 2.77 19.56 -14.28
C PHE A 159 2.45 19.23 -15.75
N TYR A 160 1.56 18.28 -16.01
CA TYR A 160 1.18 17.85 -17.35
C TYR A 160 0.52 19.00 -18.13
N GLU A 161 -0.43 19.70 -17.52
CA GLU A 161 -1.06 20.87 -18.12
C GLU A 161 -0.07 22.01 -18.36
N MET A 162 0.87 22.22 -17.43
CA MET A 162 1.96 23.18 -17.63
C MET A 162 2.81 22.79 -18.85
N LEU A 163 3.23 21.53 -18.96
CA LEU A 163 4.01 21.03 -20.09
C LEU A 163 3.27 21.20 -21.42
N VAL A 164 1.99 20.85 -21.47
CA VAL A 164 1.13 21.01 -22.67
C VAL A 164 0.99 22.48 -23.06
N SER A 165 0.93 23.40 -22.08
CA SER A 165 0.83 24.84 -22.35
C SER A 165 2.08 25.47 -22.96
N LEU A 166 3.22 24.75 -22.96
CA LEU A 166 4.46 25.26 -23.55
C LEU A 166 4.43 25.13 -25.07
N PRO A 167 5.05 26.07 -25.82
CA PRO A 167 5.38 25.87 -27.23
C PRO A 167 6.13 24.55 -27.44
N LYS A 168 5.83 23.81 -28.52
CA LYS A 168 6.42 22.48 -28.80
C LYS A 168 7.95 22.43 -28.69
N HIS A 169 8.65 23.47 -29.13
CA HIS A 169 10.13 23.55 -29.07
C HIS A 169 10.70 23.73 -27.65
N LEU A 170 9.86 24.13 -26.67
CA LEU A 170 10.24 24.23 -25.25
C LEU A 170 9.83 23.00 -24.44
N GLN A 171 9.00 22.12 -25.01
CA GLN A 171 8.62 20.86 -24.37
C GLN A 171 9.82 19.91 -24.40
N ARG A 172 10.04 19.18 -23.31
CA ARG A 172 11.11 18.19 -23.19
C ARG A 172 10.58 16.93 -22.53
N GLN A 173 11.18 15.80 -22.89
CA GLN A 173 10.81 14.50 -22.34
C GLN A 173 10.83 14.54 -20.81
N SER A 174 9.67 14.22 -20.25
CA SER A 174 9.43 14.18 -18.81
C SER A 174 8.72 12.89 -18.46
N TYR A 175 8.85 12.46 -17.20
CA TYR A 175 8.39 11.16 -16.77
C TYR A 175 7.53 11.27 -15.52
N ALA A 176 6.60 10.35 -15.35
CA ALA A 176 6.14 9.98 -14.02
C ALA A 176 6.54 8.52 -13.75
N ILE A 177 6.83 8.19 -12.50
CA ILE A 177 7.10 6.81 -12.09
C ILE A 177 5.97 6.36 -11.16
N ALA A 178 5.30 5.29 -11.58
CA ALA A 178 4.26 4.61 -10.81
C ALA A 178 4.79 3.27 -10.32
N SER A 179 4.83 3.06 -9.00
CA SER A 179 5.27 1.79 -8.43
C SER A 179 4.09 0.84 -8.27
N ASN A 180 4.12 -0.29 -8.96
CA ASN A 180 3.21 -1.42 -8.73
C ASN A 180 3.91 -2.43 -7.81
N THR A 181 3.37 -2.63 -6.61
CA THR A 181 3.92 -3.56 -5.62
C THR A 181 3.50 -5.02 -5.85
N LEU A 182 2.60 -5.26 -6.81
CA LEU A 182 1.96 -6.54 -7.12
C LEU A 182 1.07 -7.10 -6.00
N VAL A 183 0.81 -6.32 -4.96
CA VAL A 183 -0.04 -6.69 -3.81
C VAL A 183 -1.00 -5.58 -3.39
N GLU A 184 -1.25 -4.62 -4.28
CA GLU A 184 -2.34 -3.65 -4.13
C GLU A 184 -3.69 -4.37 -4.22
N ALA A 185 -4.75 -3.82 -3.60
CA ALA A 185 -6.07 -4.43 -3.72
C ALA A 185 -6.53 -4.44 -5.20
N PRO A 186 -7.19 -5.49 -5.70
CA PRO A 186 -7.48 -5.65 -7.12
C PRO A 186 -8.22 -4.46 -7.77
N HIS A 187 -9.18 -3.86 -7.06
CA HIS A 187 -9.90 -2.68 -7.53
C HIS A 187 -8.99 -1.44 -7.63
N ILE A 188 -8.02 -1.28 -6.72
CA ILE A 188 -7.02 -0.20 -6.76
C ILE A 188 -6.04 -0.40 -7.92
N ASP A 189 -5.60 -1.63 -8.14
CA ASP A 189 -4.71 -1.98 -9.26
C ASP A 189 -5.38 -1.68 -10.60
N THR A 190 -6.65 -2.05 -10.78
CA THR A 190 -7.44 -1.72 -11.98
C THR A 190 -7.61 -0.21 -12.17
N PHE A 191 -7.98 0.52 -11.10
CA PHE A 191 -8.06 1.98 -11.14
C PHE A 191 -6.74 2.62 -11.60
N LEU A 192 -5.62 2.21 -10.99
CA LEU A 192 -4.30 2.76 -11.32
C LEU A 192 -3.95 2.47 -12.79
N HIS A 193 -4.12 1.23 -13.24
CA HIS A 193 -3.88 0.85 -14.64
C HIS A 193 -4.68 1.71 -15.61
N ASN A 194 -5.98 1.89 -15.37
CA ASN A 194 -6.85 2.71 -16.22
C ASN A 194 -6.38 4.18 -16.31
N VAL A 195 -5.93 4.76 -15.20
CA VAL A 195 -5.41 6.14 -15.17
C VAL A 195 -4.10 6.25 -15.93
N LEU A 196 -3.19 5.29 -15.74
CA LEU A 196 -1.89 5.25 -16.44
C LEU A 196 -2.08 5.15 -17.96
N ASP A 197 -2.95 4.24 -18.40
CA ASP A 197 -3.25 4.02 -19.82
C ASP A 197 -3.91 5.26 -20.45
N SER A 198 -4.83 5.92 -19.73
CA SER A 198 -5.48 7.15 -20.20
C SER A 198 -4.46 8.28 -20.42
N ILE A 199 -3.56 8.51 -19.48
CA ILE A 199 -2.55 9.57 -19.59
C ILE A 199 -1.54 9.27 -20.70
N ASN A 200 -1.03 8.04 -20.76
CA ASN A 200 -0.05 7.63 -21.78
C ASN A 200 -0.66 7.68 -23.19
N THR A 201 -1.92 7.26 -23.34
CA THR A 201 -2.65 7.32 -24.62
C THR A 201 -2.85 8.77 -25.05
N HIS A 202 -3.32 9.64 -24.15
CA HIS A 202 -3.48 11.07 -24.46
C HIS A 202 -2.14 11.72 -24.82
N ALA A 203 -1.06 11.42 -24.10
CA ALA A 203 0.28 11.95 -24.40
C ALA A 203 0.78 11.53 -25.79
N LYS A 204 0.62 10.24 -26.12
CA LYS A 204 0.99 9.68 -27.42
C LYS A 204 0.18 10.29 -28.57
N ASN A 205 -1.14 10.40 -28.42
CA ASN A 205 -2.02 10.88 -29.48
C ASN A 205 -1.83 12.38 -29.80
N ASN A 206 -1.26 13.15 -28.87
CA ASN A 206 -1.07 14.60 -28.99
C ASN A 206 0.40 15.01 -29.10
N ASP A 207 1.32 14.06 -29.31
CA ASP A 207 2.77 14.27 -29.37
C ASP A 207 3.31 15.08 -28.19
N ILE A 208 2.85 14.74 -26.98
CA ILE A 208 3.30 15.38 -25.73
C ILE A 208 4.49 14.54 -25.22
N PRO A 209 5.68 15.14 -24.98
CA PRO A 209 6.86 14.39 -24.57
C PRO A 209 6.78 14.05 -23.07
N PHE A 210 5.84 13.18 -22.74
CA PHE A 210 5.53 12.74 -21.39
C PHE A 210 5.17 11.26 -21.41
N SER A 211 5.70 10.52 -20.45
CA SER A 211 5.40 9.09 -20.30
C SER A 211 5.35 8.70 -18.84
N ILE A 212 4.34 7.95 -18.44
CA ILE A 212 4.31 7.30 -17.14
C ILE A 212 4.92 5.91 -17.27
N LEU A 213 5.96 5.68 -16.48
CA LEU A 213 6.69 4.43 -16.39
C LEU A 213 6.20 3.66 -15.17
N GLN A 214 5.62 2.50 -15.39
CA GLN A 214 5.26 1.59 -14.31
C GLN A 214 6.46 0.72 -13.95
N VAL A 215 6.84 0.70 -12.67
CA VAL A 215 7.94 -0.10 -12.14
C VAL A 215 7.41 -1.13 -11.15
N SER A 216 7.97 -2.34 -11.19
CA SER A 216 7.58 -3.45 -10.32
C SER A 216 8.80 -4.15 -9.73
N PRO A 217 8.67 -4.81 -8.56
CA PRO A 217 9.75 -5.62 -8.00
C PRO A 217 10.16 -6.75 -8.95
N SER A 218 11.44 -7.13 -8.89
CA SER A 218 11.89 -8.40 -9.47
C SER A 218 11.29 -9.57 -8.69
N LEU A 219 11.26 -10.77 -9.28
CA LEU A 219 10.77 -11.97 -8.57
C LEU A 219 11.51 -12.23 -7.25
N GLN A 220 12.80 -11.89 -7.15
CA GLN A 220 13.55 -12.06 -5.90
C GLN A 220 13.13 -11.08 -4.80
N ASP A 221 12.60 -9.93 -5.18
CA ASP A 221 12.12 -8.86 -4.30
C ASP A 221 10.61 -8.90 -4.08
N ASP A 222 9.90 -9.75 -4.82
CA ASP A 222 8.46 -9.96 -4.75
C ASP A 222 7.97 -10.29 -3.33
N PHE A 223 6.76 -9.86 -3.00
CA PHE A 223 6.18 -10.02 -1.67
C PHE A 223 6.01 -11.50 -1.29
N TRP A 224 5.45 -12.33 -2.17
CA TRP A 224 5.20 -13.74 -1.90
C TRP A 224 6.49 -14.54 -1.89
N VAL A 225 7.40 -14.25 -2.81
CA VAL A 225 8.72 -14.88 -2.79
C VAL A 225 9.45 -14.54 -1.49
N ASN A 226 9.36 -13.32 -0.97
CA ASN A 226 10.00 -12.98 0.31
C ASN A 226 9.28 -13.56 1.54
N LEU A 227 7.94 -13.50 1.58
CA LEU A 227 7.15 -14.00 2.72
C LEU A 227 7.15 -15.53 2.80
N ILE A 228 6.81 -16.18 1.67
CA ILE A 228 6.55 -17.62 1.57
C ILE A 228 7.79 -18.36 1.07
N GLY A 229 8.43 -17.85 0.02
CA GLY A 229 9.66 -18.41 -0.52
C GLY A 229 10.84 -18.21 0.44
N LYS A 230 10.97 -17.05 1.08
CA LYS A 230 12.11 -16.76 1.96
C LYS A 230 11.81 -16.90 3.44
N GLY A 231 10.54 -17.04 3.80
CA GLY A 231 10.13 -17.04 5.20
C GLY A 231 10.33 -15.70 5.90
N TYR A 232 10.52 -14.57 5.21
CA TYR A 232 10.57 -13.29 5.91
C TYR A 232 9.24 -13.01 6.58
N PRO A 233 9.22 -12.57 7.84
CA PRO A 233 7.96 -12.28 8.52
C PRO A 233 7.25 -11.09 7.91
N SER A 234 5.92 -11.05 8.08
CA SER A 234 5.12 -9.95 7.56
C SER A 234 5.57 -8.59 8.17
N PRO A 235 5.61 -7.50 7.37
CA PRO A 235 6.28 -6.25 7.78
C PRO A 235 5.75 -5.59 9.06
N THR A 236 6.66 -5.08 9.90
CA THR A 236 6.32 -4.31 11.12
C THR A 236 6.74 -2.85 10.96
N ARG A 237 6.47 -1.99 11.95
CA ARG A 237 6.90 -0.58 11.90
C ARG A 237 8.43 -0.43 11.82
N THR A 238 9.18 -1.34 12.45
CA THR A 238 10.64 -1.33 12.54
C THR A 238 11.31 -2.28 11.54
N PHE A 239 10.57 -3.24 10.99
CA PHE A 239 11.05 -4.19 9.99
C PHE A 239 10.20 -4.10 8.71
N ARG A 240 10.46 -3.05 7.91
CA ARG A 240 9.69 -2.69 6.70
C ARG A 240 10.40 -3.08 5.41
N TRP A 241 10.81 -4.33 5.29
CA TRP A 241 11.53 -4.82 4.09
C TRP A 241 10.75 -4.60 2.79
N CYS A 242 9.41 -4.57 2.85
CA CYS A 242 8.56 -4.35 1.68
C CYS A 242 8.72 -2.95 1.06
N THR A 243 9.05 -1.92 1.84
CA THR A 243 9.19 -0.56 1.30
C THR A 243 10.40 -0.47 0.40
N ASP A 244 11.53 -0.99 0.86
CA ASP A 244 12.78 -0.95 0.10
C ASP A 244 12.70 -1.83 -1.15
N ARG A 245 12.18 -3.07 -1.00
CA ARG A 245 12.12 -4.06 -2.08
C ARG A 245 11.04 -3.77 -3.12
N LEU A 246 9.83 -3.45 -2.68
CA LEU A 246 8.68 -3.33 -3.60
C LEU A 246 8.53 -1.92 -4.19
N LYS A 247 8.99 -0.87 -3.48
CA LYS A 247 8.79 0.53 -3.90
C LYS A 247 10.07 1.25 -4.28
N ILE A 248 11.06 1.26 -3.38
CA ILE A 248 12.26 2.09 -3.56
C ILE A 248 13.19 1.50 -4.60
N THR A 249 13.49 0.20 -4.53
CA THR A 249 14.47 -0.45 -5.43
C THR A 249 14.04 -0.40 -6.91
N PRO A 250 12.79 -0.75 -7.28
CA PRO A 250 12.35 -0.64 -8.67
C PRO A 250 12.41 0.80 -9.19
N SER A 251 11.95 1.75 -8.36
CA SER A 251 12.02 3.18 -8.70
C SER A 251 13.47 3.67 -8.83
N ARG A 252 14.39 3.16 -8.00
CA ARG A 252 15.83 3.50 -8.05
C ARG A 252 16.48 3.09 -9.33
N ILE A 253 16.18 1.88 -9.80
CA ILE A 253 16.70 1.36 -11.06
C ILE A 253 16.23 2.26 -12.21
N GLU A 254 14.95 2.63 -12.23
CA GLU A 254 14.42 3.44 -13.33
C GLU A 254 14.88 4.90 -13.29
N VAL A 255 14.93 5.52 -12.11
CA VAL A 255 15.54 6.86 -11.95
C VAL A 255 17.02 6.83 -12.37
N ALA A 256 17.76 5.77 -12.06
CA ALA A 256 19.15 5.61 -12.49
C ALA A 256 19.28 5.49 -14.02
N ASN A 257 18.35 4.78 -14.69
CA ASN A 257 18.31 4.70 -16.14
C ASN A 257 18.09 6.08 -16.79
N ILE A 258 17.12 6.84 -16.25
CA ILE A 258 16.82 8.20 -16.73
C ILE A 258 18.01 9.14 -16.48
N THR A 259 18.60 9.12 -15.28
CA THR A 259 19.75 9.99 -14.97
C THR A 259 20.99 9.62 -15.77
N LYS A 260 21.20 8.34 -16.11
CA LYS A 260 22.28 7.92 -17.01
C LYS A 260 22.16 8.53 -18.41
N GLN A 261 20.93 8.71 -18.91
CA GLN A 261 20.67 9.31 -20.22
C GLN A 261 20.68 10.85 -20.16
N ALA A 262 20.07 11.44 -19.14
CA ALA A 262 19.88 12.89 -19.02
C ALA A 262 20.97 13.62 -18.21
N GLY A 263 21.93 12.88 -17.64
CA GLY A 263 22.97 13.37 -16.73
C GLY A 263 22.49 13.65 -15.29
N SER A 264 21.30 14.24 -15.12
CA SER A 264 20.71 14.49 -13.79
C SER A 264 19.18 14.61 -13.85
N ALA A 265 18.53 14.37 -12.71
CA ALA A 265 17.07 14.40 -12.60
C ALA A 265 16.57 15.31 -11.48
N LEU A 266 15.32 15.75 -11.61
CA LEU A 266 14.53 16.43 -10.60
C LEU A 266 13.29 15.58 -10.29
N LEU A 267 13.30 14.96 -9.10
CA LEU A 267 12.20 14.17 -8.57
C LEU A 267 11.17 15.08 -7.91
N VAL A 268 9.98 15.17 -8.49
CA VAL A 268 8.86 15.98 -8.02
C VAL A 268 7.94 15.15 -7.13
N LEU A 269 7.67 15.65 -5.92
CA LEU A 269 6.90 14.96 -4.90
C LEU A 269 5.63 15.74 -4.54
N GLY A 270 4.50 15.04 -4.41
CA GLY A 270 3.23 15.59 -3.91
C GLY A 270 3.17 15.78 -2.38
N THR A 271 4.30 15.99 -1.71
CA THR A 271 4.35 16.11 -0.22
C THR A 271 3.91 17.49 0.25
N ARG A 272 3.14 17.54 1.36
CA ARG A 272 2.59 18.79 1.93
C ARG A 272 2.92 18.93 3.42
N GLU A 273 3.10 20.17 3.89
CA GLU A 273 3.37 20.43 5.31
C GLU A 273 2.18 20.10 6.21
N GLN A 274 0.96 20.32 5.72
CA GLN A 274 -0.27 20.09 6.48
C GLN A 274 -0.70 18.61 6.55
N GLU A 275 0.08 17.68 5.97
CA GLU A 275 -0.25 16.25 6.00
C GLU A 275 -0.12 15.65 7.40
N SER A 276 0.91 16.04 8.16
CA SER A 276 1.08 15.72 9.59
C SER A 276 2.20 16.54 10.20
N THR A 277 2.20 16.68 11.54
CA THR A 277 3.30 17.34 12.28
C THR A 277 4.66 16.70 11.98
N ASN A 278 4.72 15.37 11.81
CA ASN A 278 5.94 14.65 11.47
C ASN A 278 6.40 14.93 10.03
N ARG A 279 5.46 15.00 9.07
CA ARG A 279 5.76 15.39 7.67
C ARG A 279 6.31 16.81 7.62
N LYS A 280 5.69 17.77 8.33
CA LYS A 280 6.18 19.15 8.44
C LYS A 280 7.62 19.20 8.97
N LYS A 281 7.89 18.55 10.11
CA LYS A 281 9.24 18.48 10.69
C LYS A 281 10.25 17.84 9.73
N SER A 282 9.86 16.77 9.03
CA SER A 282 10.73 16.09 8.06
C SER A 282 11.07 16.99 6.87
N MET A 283 10.08 17.71 6.33
CA MET A 283 10.31 18.65 5.21
C MET A 283 11.20 19.82 5.62
N GLN A 284 10.98 20.39 6.81
CA GLN A 284 11.75 21.54 7.31
C GLN A 284 13.22 21.21 7.64
N LYS A 285 13.56 19.93 7.84
CA LYS A 285 14.96 19.50 8.03
C LYS A 285 15.78 19.51 6.74
N ARG A 286 15.13 19.56 5.57
CA ARG A 286 15.83 19.51 4.28
C ARG A 286 16.51 20.85 4.00
N ILE A 287 17.78 20.79 3.62
CA ILE A 287 18.53 21.96 3.17
C ILE A 287 18.15 22.22 1.71
N LEU A 288 17.55 23.38 1.45
CA LEU A 288 17.15 23.80 0.12
C LEU A 288 18.23 24.67 -0.51
N ASN A 289 18.45 24.49 -1.82
CA ASN A 289 19.26 25.42 -2.60
C ASN A 289 18.49 26.70 -2.96
N ASN A 290 19.13 27.62 -3.68
CA ASN A 290 18.53 28.85 -4.18
C ASN A 290 17.33 28.66 -5.13
N GLN A 291 17.14 27.46 -5.69
CA GLN A 291 16.00 27.09 -6.52
C GLN A 291 14.88 26.41 -5.73
N GLY A 292 15.05 26.17 -4.43
CA GLY A 292 14.08 25.46 -3.60
C GLY A 292 14.14 23.93 -3.70
N PHE A 293 15.24 23.39 -4.22
CA PHE A 293 15.47 21.94 -4.34
C PHE A 293 16.36 21.42 -3.21
N SER A 294 16.12 20.19 -2.76
CA SER A 294 17.03 19.46 -1.86
C SER A 294 17.66 18.27 -2.58
N LYS A 295 18.80 17.77 -2.09
CA LYS A 295 19.37 16.51 -2.61
C LYS A 295 18.49 15.32 -2.22
N HIS A 296 18.41 14.32 -3.08
CA HIS A 296 17.84 13.03 -2.71
C HIS A 296 18.92 12.12 -2.10
N ASP A 297 18.62 11.46 -0.98
CA ASP A 297 19.58 10.61 -0.27
C ASP A 297 19.83 9.28 -1.02
N ASP A 298 18.77 8.65 -1.56
CA ASP A 298 18.85 7.34 -2.22
C ASP A 298 19.13 7.33 -3.74
N PHE A 299 19.02 8.48 -4.42
CA PHE A 299 19.11 8.56 -5.88
C PHE A 299 20.29 9.46 -6.28
N PRO A 300 21.41 8.89 -6.77
CA PRO A 300 22.55 9.68 -7.24
C PRO A 300 22.12 10.68 -8.32
N ASN A 301 22.77 11.86 -8.35
CA ASN A 301 22.52 12.92 -9.33
C ASN A 301 21.04 13.35 -9.44
N THR A 302 20.28 13.19 -8.35
CA THR A 302 18.86 13.54 -8.28
C THR A 302 18.61 14.60 -7.22
N MET A 303 17.90 15.65 -7.62
CA MET A 303 17.37 16.67 -6.70
C MET A 303 15.88 16.39 -6.48
N THR A 304 15.31 16.87 -5.37
CA THR A 304 13.90 16.75 -5.05
C THR A 304 13.22 18.11 -5.00
N TYR A 305 11.97 18.15 -5.47
CA TYR A 305 11.14 19.33 -5.46
C TYR A 305 9.73 19.01 -4.95
N ALA A 306 9.14 19.86 -4.10
CA ALA A 306 7.83 19.65 -3.49
C ALA A 306 6.90 20.86 -3.75
N PRO A 307 6.30 20.95 -4.94
CA PRO A 307 5.53 22.13 -5.36
C PRO A 307 4.27 22.34 -4.53
N LEU A 308 3.66 21.25 -4.06
CA LEU A 308 2.45 21.28 -3.23
C LEU A 308 2.72 21.57 -1.74
N SER A 309 3.96 21.87 -1.35
CA SER A 309 4.36 21.97 0.07
C SER A 309 3.43 22.83 0.93
N LYS A 310 2.89 23.92 0.37
CA LYS A 310 1.99 24.86 1.04
C LYS A 310 0.49 24.62 0.81
N TRP A 311 0.13 23.68 -0.06
CA TRP A 311 -1.28 23.37 -0.34
C TRP A 311 -1.94 22.70 0.87
N SER A 312 -3.18 23.09 1.18
CA SER A 312 -4.01 22.39 2.15
C SER A 312 -4.63 21.13 1.53
N THR A 313 -5.26 20.29 2.35
CA THR A 313 -5.98 19.12 1.84
C THR A 313 -7.22 19.53 1.03
N ASP A 314 -7.88 20.61 1.45
CA ASP A 314 -9.07 21.13 0.79
C ASP A 314 -8.70 21.79 -0.54
N ASP A 315 -7.54 22.47 -0.67
CA ASP A 315 -7.08 23.02 -1.96
C ASP A 315 -6.84 21.91 -3.00
N VAL A 316 -6.23 20.80 -2.58
CA VAL A 316 -6.01 19.63 -3.45
C VAL A 316 -7.32 19.06 -3.94
N TRP A 317 -8.27 18.87 -3.02
CA TRP A 317 -9.58 18.34 -3.39
C TRP A 317 -10.38 19.31 -4.26
N ALA A 318 -10.37 20.59 -3.93
CA ALA A 318 -11.01 21.64 -4.71
C ALA A 318 -10.48 21.66 -6.15
N TYR A 319 -9.15 21.61 -6.32
CA TYR A 319 -8.55 21.53 -7.66
C TYR A 319 -9.03 20.31 -8.43
N LEU A 320 -8.88 19.10 -7.87
CA LEU A 320 -9.29 17.87 -8.54
C LEU A 320 -10.81 17.82 -8.83
N SER A 321 -11.62 18.49 -8.01
CA SER A 321 -13.08 18.52 -8.20
C SER A 321 -13.54 19.48 -9.28
N THR A 322 -12.79 20.55 -9.53
CA THR A 322 -13.22 21.65 -10.41
C THR A 322 -12.45 21.70 -11.72
N HIS A 323 -11.26 21.07 -11.77
CA HIS A 323 -10.39 21.08 -12.95
C HIS A 323 -10.31 19.68 -13.56
N LYS A 324 -11.07 19.49 -14.64
CA LYS A 324 -11.00 18.25 -15.42
C LYS A 324 -9.61 18.08 -16.04
N PRO A 325 -9.03 16.88 -15.97
CA PRO A 325 -7.75 16.61 -16.60
C PRO A 325 -7.87 16.64 -18.14
N LEU A 326 -6.74 16.75 -18.83
CA LEU A 326 -6.69 16.72 -20.30
C LEU A 326 -6.91 15.32 -20.88
N TRP A 327 -6.64 14.26 -20.11
CA TRP A 327 -6.85 12.88 -20.52
C TRP A 327 -8.29 12.42 -20.23
N ASP A 328 -8.74 11.34 -20.88
CA ASP A 328 -10.15 10.93 -20.90
C ASP A 328 -10.74 10.56 -19.54
N LYS A 329 -9.94 9.96 -18.64
CA LYS A 329 -10.39 9.54 -17.31
C LYS A 329 -10.40 10.72 -16.33
N ASP A 330 -11.58 11.14 -15.89
CA ASP A 330 -11.72 12.15 -14.83
C ASP A 330 -11.39 11.58 -13.43
N HIS A 331 -11.60 12.40 -12.40
CA HIS A 331 -11.30 12.06 -11.01
C HIS A 331 -12.45 11.40 -10.26
N SER A 332 -13.57 11.06 -10.92
CA SER A 332 -14.75 10.48 -10.28
C SER A 332 -14.44 9.18 -9.54
N GLU A 333 -13.67 8.28 -10.15
CA GLU A 333 -13.26 7.01 -9.54
C GLU A 333 -12.37 7.25 -8.32
N LEU A 334 -11.45 8.22 -8.38
CA LEU A 334 -10.63 8.63 -7.24
C LEU A 334 -11.50 9.11 -6.07
N PHE A 335 -12.51 9.93 -6.34
CA PHE A 335 -13.46 10.38 -5.30
C PHE A 335 -14.22 9.22 -4.68
N LYS A 336 -14.72 8.28 -5.49
CA LYS A 336 -15.44 7.08 -5.02
C LYS A 336 -14.58 6.21 -4.11
N LEU A 337 -13.31 6.01 -4.46
CA LEU A 337 -12.37 5.27 -3.62
C LEU A 337 -12.23 5.95 -2.24
N TYR A 338 -12.04 7.27 -2.20
CA TYR A 338 -11.85 8.00 -0.93
C TYR A 338 -13.13 8.10 -0.09
N ALA A 339 -14.30 8.14 -0.73
CA ALA A 339 -15.59 8.07 -0.07
C ALA A 339 -15.79 6.73 0.66
N LYS A 340 -15.71 5.61 -0.08
CA LYS A 340 -15.92 4.26 0.45
C LYS A 340 -14.92 3.87 1.54
N ALA A 341 -13.65 4.22 1.35
CA ALA A 341 -12.61 3.89 2.31
C ALA A 341 -12.61 4.79 3.56
N SER A 342 -13.57 5.71 3.68
CA SER A 342 -13.80 6.54 4.86
C SER A 342 -15.01 6.08 5.70
N GLY A 343 -15.51 4.85 5.46
CA GLY A 343 -16.67 4.23 6.12
C GLY A 343 -16.68 4.27 7.66
N ASP A 344 -17.89 4.10 8.21
CA ASP A 344 -18.49 4.83 9.34
C ASP A 344 -18.10 4.42 10.79
N GLU A 345 -16.93 3.81 11.02
CA GLU A 345 -16.53 3.37 12.37
C GLU A 345 -15.32 4.13 12.95
N CYS A 346 -15.63 5.30 13.51
CA CYS A 346 -14.82 5.90 14.56
C CYS A 346 -15.71 6.12 15.80
N GLN A 347 -16.34 5.04 16.29
CA GLN A 347 -16.98 5.02 17.59
C GLN A 347 -15.99 4.48 18.66
N PHE A 348 -15.83 5.26 19.73
CA PHE A 348 -15.18 4.96 21.00
C PHE A 348 -13.70 4.52 21.02
N ILE A 349 -12.78 5.49 21.16
CA ILE A 349 -11.68 5.38 22.14
C ILE A 349 -11.45 6.76 22.79
N THR A 350 -12.02 6.93 23.98
CA THR A 350 -11.57 7.90 24.97
C THR A 350 -10.22 7.43 25.52
N HIS A 351 -9.10 7.91 24.97
CA HIS A 351 -7.84 8.10 25.70
C HIS A 351 -6.89 8.93 24.82
N LEU A 352 -6.55 10.12 25.32
CA LEU A 352 -5.53 11.03 24.80
C LEU A 352 -4.13 10.38 24.86
N ALA A 353 -3.83 9.46 23.95
CA ALA A 353 -2.47 9.06 23.58
C ALA A 353 -2.51 8.00 22.47
N GLN A 354 -2.86 8.35 21.23
CA GLN A 354 -2.39 7.58 20.09
C GLN A 354 -2.44 8.34 18.77
N SER A 355 -1.47 7.98 17.93
CA SER A 355 -0.92 8.66 16.76
C SER A 355 -1.93 9.09 15.72
N SER A 356 -1.65 10.26 15.12
CA SER A 356 -2.29 10.84 13.94
C SER A 356 -2.98 9.79 13.08
N CYS A 357 -4.31 9.88 13.00
CA CYS A 357 -5.16 9.11 12.13
C CYS A 357 -4.59 9.20 10.71
N GLY A 358 -3.85 8.17 10.30
CA GLY A 358 -3.35 8.04 8.94
C GLY A 358 -4.58 7.91 8.06
N GLY A 359 -4.94 9.02 7.41
CA GLY A 359 -6.11 9.09 6.54
C GLY A 359 -6.11 7.93 5.55
N SER A 360 -7.30 7.46 5.24
CA SER A 360 -7.57 6.38 4.30
C SER A 360 -6.61 6.42 3.11
N ARG A 361 -5.66 5.49 3.10
CA ARG A 361 -4.64 5.35 2.06
C ARG A 361 -4.86 3.97 1.47
N PHE A 362 -5.24 3.96 0.20
CA PHE A 362 -5.18 2.76 -0.61
C PHE A 362 -3.75 2.26 -0.64
N GLY A 363 -3.59 0.99 -0.35
CA GLY A 363 -2.29 0.37 -0.27
C GLY A 363 -2.43 -1.13 -0.39
N CYS A 364 -1.33 -1.80 -0.07
CA CYS A 364 -1.22 -3.23 -0.21
C CYS A 364 -2.23 -3.93 0.73
N TRP A 365 -3.11 -4.78 0.20
CA TRP A 365 -4.15 -5.46 0.99
C TRP A 365 -3.55 -6.41 2.06
N VAL A 366 -2.27 -6.78 1.87
CA VAL A 366 -1.45 -7.58 2.81
C VAL A 366 -0.73 -6.75 3.88
N CYS A 367 -0.97 -5.44 3.98
CA CYS A 367 -0.18 -4.55 4.84
C CYS A 367 -0.40 -4.82 6.34
N THR A 368 0.61 -5.39 7.01
CA THR A 368 0.56 -5.72 8.45
C THR A 368 1.24 -4.68 9.35
N VAL A 369 1.66 -3.54 8.78
CA VAL A 369 2.31 -2.44 9.53
C VAL A 369 1.30 -1.67 10.39
N VAL A 370 0.06 -1.56 9.92
CA VAL A 370 -1.06 -0.93 10.65
C VAL A 370 -1.77 -1.95 11.54
N SER A 371 -2.56 -1.49 12.51
CA SER A 371 -3.39 -2.39 13.34
C SER A 371 -4.37 -3.16 12.47
N GLU A 372 -5.17 -2.40 11.73
CA GLU A 372 -6.27 -2.84 10.87
C GLU A 372 -6.19 -2.11 9.54
N ASP A 373 -6.69 -2.74 8.49
CA ASP A 373 -6.86 -2.10 7.19
C ASP A 373 -8.26 -1.47 7.10
N LYS A 374 -8.36 -0.23 7.56
CA LYS A 374 -9.62 0.53 7.54
C LYS A 374 -10.16 0.77 6.14
N SER A 375 -9.28 0.82 5.14
CA SER A 375 -9.70 1.00 3.75
C SER A 375 -10.43 -0.24 3.27
N LEU A 376 -9.80 -1.40 3.45
CA LEU A 376 -10.36 -2.69 3.04
C LEU A 376 -11.66 -2.99 3.80
N GLN A 377 -11.72 -2.69 5.10
CA GLN A 377 -12.94 -2.77 5.91
C GLN A 377 -14.05 -1.87 5.36
N GLY A 378 -13.76 -0.59 5.07
CA GLY A 378 -14.75 0.32 4.51
C GLY A 378 -15.33 -0.15 3.16
N PHE A 379 -14.52 -0.80 2.31
CA PHE A 379 -15.05 -1.43 1.09
C PHE A 379 -15.97 -2.62 1.40
N ILE A 380 -15.61 -3.48 2.35
CA ILE A 380 -16.44 -4.60 2.79
C ILE A 380 -17.77 -4.10 3.35
N ASP A 381 -17.74 -3.09 4.22
CA ASP A 381 -18.92 -2.50 4.87
C ASP A 381 -19.86 -1.83 3.85
N THR A 382 -19.32 -1.36 2.73
CA THR A 382 -20.08 -0.78 1.61
C THR A 382 -20.54 -1.82 0.58
N GLY A 383 -20.40 -3.11 0.89
CA GLY A 383 -20.97 -4.22 0.12
C GLY A 383 -19.97 -5.02 -0.72
N GLU A 384 -18.68 -4.68 -0.70
CA GLU A 384 -17.63 -5.42 -1.44
C GLU A 384 -17.16 -6.66 -0.66
N ASN A 385 -18.11 -7.58 -0.36
CA ASN A 385 -17.90 -8.78 0.45
C ASN A 385 -16.81 -9.72 -0.09
N HIS A 386 -16.55 -9.68 -1.39
CA HIS A 386 -15.48 -10.44 -2.03
C HIS A 386 -14.08 -10.10 -1.50
N LEU A 387 -13.89 -8.94 -0.85
CA LEU A 387 -12.63 -8.53 -0.22
C LEU A 387 -12.41 -9.12 1.18
N LYS A 388 -13.43 -9.71 1.79
CA LYS A 388 -13.34 -10.29 3.14
C LYS A 388 -12.24 -11.36 3.28
N PRO A 389 -12.07 -12.32 2.35
CA PRO A 389 -11.00 -13.32 2.43
C PRO A 389 -9.60 -12.69 2.46
N LEU A 390 -9.40 -11.58 1.75
CA LEU A 390 -8.13 -10.84 1.72
C LEU A 390 -7.83 -10.22 3.10
N ASN A 391 -8.84 -9.62 3.73
CA ASN A 391 -8.71 -9.04 5.06
C ASN A 391 -8.43 -10.12 6.11
N ASP A 392 -9.10 -11.26 6.02
CA ASP A 392 -8.92 -12.41 6.92
C ASP A 392 -7.51 -12.99 6.78
N PHE A 393 -7.01 -13.18 5.55
CA PHE A 393 -5.63 -13.63 5.30
C PHE A 393 -4.60 -12.64 5.85
N ARG A 394 -4.81 -11.34 5.62
CA ARG A 394 -3.93 -10.28 6.14
C ARG A 394 -3.84 -10.33 7.67
N ASN A 395 -4.96 -10.55 8.35
CA ASN A 395 -4.99 -10.66 9.81
C ASN A 395 -4.31 -11.94 10.29
N TYR A 396 -4.50 -13.05 9.57
CA TYR A 396 -3.79 -14.31 9.83
C TYR A 396 -2.26 -14.14 9.76
N ILE A 397 -1.69 -13.62 8.66
CA ILE A 397 -0.22 -13.45 8.55
C ILE A 397 0.34 -12.41 9.52
N LYS A 398 -0.51 -11.52 10.04
CA LYS A 398 -0.13 -10.57 11.08
C LYS A 398 -0.02 -11.25 12.45
N LEU A 399 -0.98 -12.10 12.81
CA LEU A 399 -0.95 -12.86 14.06
C LEU A 399 0.17 -13.90 14.04
N LEU A 400 0.29 -14.63 12.93
CA LEU A 400 1.27 -15.70 12.75
C LEU A 400 2.71 -15.22 12.92
N ARG A 401 3.03 -13.96 12.56
CA ARG A 401 4.38 -13.43 12.72
C ARG A 401 4.81 -13.34 14.18
N GLU A 402 3.88 -13.23 15.13
CA GLU A 402 4.16 -13.12 16.56
C GLU A 402 4.24 -14.49 17.24
N ASP A 403 3.82 -15.56 16.55
CA ASP A 403 3.89 -16.92 17.07
C ASP A 403 5.33 -17.44 17.05
N LYS A 404 5.85 -17.80 18.23
CA LYS A 404 7.20 -18.35 18.39
C LYS A 404 7.33 -19.75 17.78
N LEU A 405 6.26 -20.54 17.74
CA LEU A 405 6.26 -21.89 17.18
C LEU A 405 6.25 -21.89 15.64
N ALA A 406 5.93 -20.75 15.04
CA ALA A 406 5.95 -20.51 13.61
C ALA A 406 7.29 -19.97 13.10
N ARG A 407 8.20 -19.59 14.00
CA ARG A 407 9.40 -18.79 13.69
C ARG A 407 10.67 -19.49 14.17
N ALA A 408 11.73 -19.42 13.36
CA ALA A 408 13.05 -19.91 13.74
C ALA A 408 13.68 -19.02 14.83
N ASP A 409 14.63 -19.57 15.57
CA ASP A 409 15.40 -18.87 16.62
C ASP A 409 16.76 -18.32 16.10
N TYR A 410 16.99 -18.40 14.79
CA TYR A 410 18.13 -17.88 14.04
C TYR A 410 17.69 -17.02 12.84
N LYS A 411 18.54 -16.11 12.37
CA LYS A 411 18.32 -15.34 11.13
C LYS A 411 18.64 -16.19 9.91
N ARG A 412 18.18 -15.77 8.72
CA ARG A 412 18.52 -16.42 7.44
C ARG A 412 20.03 -16.55 7.17
N ASP A 413 20.88 -15.70 7.76
CA ASP A 413 22.34 -15.81 7.64
C ASP A 413 22.97 -16.75 8.70
N GLY A 414 22.15 -17.50 9.44
CA GLY A 414 22.57 -18.45 10.46
C GLY A 414 22.89 -17.83 11.83
N ARG A 415 22.79 -16.50 11.99
CA ARG A 415 23.05 -15.86 13.30
C ARG A 415 21.89 -16.07 14.26
N ALA A 416 22.17 -16.61 15.43
CA ALA A 416 21.18 -16.79 16.50
C ALA A 416 20.53 -15.47 16.94
N VAL A 417 19.21 -15.46 17.16
CA VAL A 417 18.43 -14.31 17.66
C VAL A 417 17.77 -14.55 19.02
N TYR A 418 17.75 -15.79 19.51
CA TYR A 418 17.15 -16.15 20.81
C TYR A 418 17.74 -15.37 21.99
N LYS A 419 19.04 -15.03 21.95
CA LYS A 419 19.73 -14.31 23.03
C LYS A 419 19.17 -12.91 23.30
N ASN A 420 18.48 -12.32 22.31
CA ASN A 420 17.87 -11.00 22.40
C ASN A 420 16.33 -11.07 22.36
N GLY A 421 15.75 -12.27 22.50
CA GLY A 421 14.31 -12.50 22.34
C GLY A 421 13.78 -12.25 20.93
N GLY A 422 14.65 -12.23 19.92
CA GLY A 422 14.27 -11.97 18.53
C GLY A 422 13.80 -13.23 17.81
N LEU A 423 12.90 -13.07 16.84
CA LEU A 423 12.35 -14.16 16.01
C LEU A 423 12.95 -14.10 14.59
N GLY A 424 13.40 -15.25 14.11
CA GLY A 424 14.00 -15.52 12.80
C GLY A 424 13.00 -15.56 11.64
N PRO A 425 13.28 -16.16 10.47
CA PRO A 425 12.26 -16.38 9.44
C PRO A 425 11.17 -17.39 9.89
N PHE A 426 10.10 -17.50 9.13
CA PHE A 426 9.11 -18.58 9.24
C PHE A 426 9.75 -19.94 8.97
N LEU A 427 9.33 -20.94 9.74
CA LEU A 427 9.73 -22.34 9.55
C LEU A 427 9.18 -22.90 8.24
N SER A 428 9.81 -23.95 7.72
CA SER A 428 9.41 -24.66 6.50
C SER A 428 7.94 -25.09 6.53
N LYS A 429 7.49 -25.75 7.62
CA LYS A 429 6.07 -26.10 7.82
C LYS A 429 5.13 -24.91 7.74
N THR A 430 5.53 -23.77 8.32
CA THR A 430 4.73 -22.55 8.35
C THR A 430 4.68 -21.89 6.98
N ARG A 431 5.76 -21.95 6.21
CA ARG A 431 5.76 -21.44 4.82
C ARG A 431 4.80 -22.23 3.94
N ILE A 432 4.75 -23.56 4.09
CA ILE A 432 3.76 -24.42 3.41
C ILE A 432 2.34 -24.04 3.83
N GLU A 433 2.11 -23.82 5.12
CA GLU A 433 0.81 -23.42 5.67
C GLU A 433 0.34 -22.07 5.08
N ILE A 434 1.21 -21.05 5.08
CA ILE A 434 0.90 -19.72 4.51
C ILE A 434 0.59 -19.85 3.01
N PHE A 435 1.37 -20.64 2.26
CA PHE A 435 1.15 -20.85 0.83
C PHE A 435 -0.20 -21.50 0.54
N THR A 436 -0.52 -22.56 1.29
CA THR A 436 -1.81 -23.25 1.18
C THR A 436 -2.94 -22.29 1.52
N LYS A 437 -2.80 -21.52 2.61
CA LYS A 437 -3.80 -20.54 3.02
C LYS A 437 -4.03 -19.45 1.98
N LEU A 438 -2.98 -19.00 1.29
CA LEU A 438 -3.08 -18.01 0.22
C LEU A 438 -3.90 -18.54 -0.96
N LEU A 439 -3.71 -19.80 -1.36
CA LEU A 439 -4.47 -20.42 -2.44
C LEU A 439 -5.93 -20.70 -2.06
N GLU A 440 -6.19 -21.05 -0.79
CA GLU A 440 -7.56 -21.09 -0.25
C GLU A 440 -8.22 -19.72 -0.32
N THR A 441 -7.52 -18.67 0.13
CA THR A 441 -8.00 -17.29 0.08
C THR A 441 -8.26 -16.84 -1.36
N GLU A 442 -7.39 -17.17 -2.32
CA GLU A 442 -7.61 -16.87 -3.73
C GLU A 442 -8.87 -17.56 -4.26
N LYS A 443 -9.05 -18.84 -3.96
CA LYS A 443 -10.25 -19.58 -4.37
C LYS A 443 -11.52 -18.97 -3.80
N GLU A 444 -11.53 -18.61 -2.52
CA GLU A 444 -12.67 -17.96 -1.87
C GLU A 444 -12.93 -16.57 -2.48
N PHE A 445 -11.89 -15.76 -2.65
CA PHE A 445 -11.93 -14.45 -3.30
C PHE A 445 -12.58 -14.50 -4.69
N LEU A 446 -12.12 -15.44 -5.55
CA LEU A 446 -12.68 -15.63 -6.89
C LEU A 446 -14.13 -16.11 -6.84
N SER A 447 -14.49 -17.00 -5.90
CA SER A 447 -15.86 -17.50 -5.76
C SER A 447 -16.87 -16.42 -5.34
N LEU A 448 -16.40 -15.36 -4.68
CA LEU A 448 -17.22 -14.22 -4.27
C LEU A 448 -17.28 -13.10 -5.33
N GLY A 449 -16.69 -13.31 -6.51
CA GLY A 449 -16.70 -12.33 -7.61
C GLY A 449 -15.40 -11.53 -7.77
N GLY A 450 -14.30 -11.96 -7.15
CA GLY A 450 -12.98 -11.40 -7.44
C GLY A 450 -12.50 -11.71 -8.87
N GLU A 451 -11.84 -10.75 -9.53
CA GLU A 451 -11.51 -10.84 -10.96
C GLU A 451 -10.04 -11.22 -11.27
N LYS A 452 -9.15 -11.22 -10.26
CA LYS A 452 -7.70 -11.42 -10.43
C LYS A 452 -7.13 -12.51 -9.54
N GLU A 453 -6.14 -13.24 -10.05
CA GLU A 453 -5.31 -14.11 -9.23
C GLU A 453 -4.48 -13.29 -8.23
N LEU A 454 -4.34 -13.79 -7.00
CA LEU A 454 -3.53 -13.18 -5.94
C LEU A 454 -2.05 -13.56 -6.07
N ILE A 455 -1.76 -14.70 -6.70
CA ILE A 455 -0.40 -15.18 -6.97
C ILE A 455 -0.32 -15.85 -8.35
N ASN A 456 0.69 -15.51 -9.13
CA ASN A 456 0.88 -16.04 -10.49
C ASN A 456 1.87 -17.22 -10.52
N SER A 457 1.93 -17.92 -11.66
CA SER A 457 2.80 -19.09 -11.84
C SER A 457 4.29 -18.76 -11.69
N ALA A 458 4.76 -17.59 -12.16
CA ALA A 458 6.17 -17.20 -12.03
C ALA A 458 6.58 -17.02 -10.55
N GLN A 459 5.69 -16.44 -9.73
CA GLN A 459 5.89 -16.34 -8.28
C GLN A 459 5.91 -17.72 -7.61
N ILE A 460 4.99 -18.64 -7.99
CA ILE A 460 4.96 -20.02 -7.48
C ILE A 460 6.25 -20.77 -7.82
N LEU A 461 6.72 -20.68 -9.06
CA LEU A 461 7.97 -21.31 -9.50
C LEU A 461 9.17 -20.76 -8.73
N GLU A 462 9.22 -19.45 -8.44
CA GLU A 462 10.30 -18.86 -7.67
C GLU A 462 10.22 -19.22 -6.18
N ILE A 463 9.02 -19.36 -5.62
CA ILE A 463 8.82 -19.92 -4.27
C ILE A 463 9.39 -21.34 -4.22
N GLN A 464 9.07 -22.19 -5.20
CA GLN A 464 9.62 -23.55 -5.27
C GLN A 464 11.15 -23.52 -5.30
N LYS A 465 11.76 -22.68 -6.14
CA LYS A 465 13.23 -22.55 -6.19
C LYS A 465 13.85 -22.12 -4.87
N GLU A 466 13.18 -21.30 -4.07
CA GLU A 466 13.66 -20.97 -2.72
C GLU A 466 13.46 -22.12 -1.73
N TRP A 467 12.46 -22.97 -1.94
CA TRP A 467 12.21 -24.16 -1.12
C TRP A 467 13.21 -25.28 -1.46
N ASP A 468 13.55 -25.48 -2.74
CA ASP A 468 14.58 -26.41 -3.22
C ASP A 468 15.96 -26.16 -2.59
N LYS A 469 16.26 -24.88 -2.32
CA LYS A 469 17.52 -24.47 -1.67
C LYS A 469 17.51 -24.72 -0.17
N ASP A 470 16.34 -24.69 0.46
CA ASP A 470 16.19 -24.65 1.91
C ASP A 470 15.83 -26.02 2.49
N PHE A 471 14.80 -26.69 1.96
CA PHE A 471 14.22 -27.89 2.61
C PHE A 471 13.39 -28.82 1.72
N ASP A 472 12.95 -28.42 0.52
CA ASP A 472 11.91 -29.14 -0.24
C ASP A 472 12.48 -29.82 -1.49
N PHE A 473 12.50 -31.14 -1.51
CA PHE A 473 12.98 -31.93 -2.65
C PHE A 473 11.84 -32.54 -3.48
N GLU A 474 10.59 -32.39 -3.04
CA GLU A 474 9.43 -33.08 -3.62
C GLU A 474 8.57 -32.15 -4.49
N ASN A 475 9.03 -30.92 -4.74
CA ASN A 475 8.25 -29.90 -5.43
C ASN A 475 6.92 -29.59 -4.73
N THR A 476 6.91 -29.50 -3.40
CA THR A 476 5.70 -29.34 -2.58
C THR A 476 4.87 -28.13 -2.99
N ALA A 477 5.48 -26.98 -3.32
CA ALA A 477 4.73 -25.80 -3.77
C ALA A 477 4.02 -26.06 -5.11
N LEU A 478 4.67 -26.77 -6.04
CA LEU A 478 4.06 -27.12 -7.33
C LEU A 478 2.91 -28.10 -7.14
N GLN A 479 3.09 -29.12 -6.30
CA GLN A 479 2.04 -30.09 -5.99
C GLN A 479 0.80 -29.41 -5.39
N ILE A 480 0.99 -28.50 -4.43
CA ILE A 480 -0.12 -27.74 -3.83
C ILE A 480 -0.79 -26.87 -4.90
N ALA A 481 -0.02 -26.12 -5.69
CA ALA A 481 -0.58 -25.26 -6.74
C ALA A 481 -1.41 -26.04 -7.77
N MET A 482 -0.99 -27.26 -8.13
CA MET A 482 -1.76 -28.16 -9.00
C MET A 482 -3.08 -28.60 -8.38
N LYS A 483 -3.12 -28.91 -7.08
CA LYS A 483 -4.36 -29.25 -6.36
C LYS A 483 -5.38 -28.10 -6.40
N PHE A 484 -4.90 -26.86 -6.51
CA PHE A 484 -5.73 -25.66 -6.68
C PHE A 484 -5.95 -25.26 -8.15
N ASN A 485 -5.57 -26.11 -9.12
CA ASN A 485 -5.72 -25.88 -10.56
C ASN A 485 -5.04 -24.59 -11.08
N LYS A 486 -3.89 -24.20 -10.50
CA LYS A 486 -3.15 -23.01 -10.97
C LYS A 486 -2.61 -23.20 -12.39
N LYS A 487 -2.98 -22.29 -13.29
CA LYS A 487 -2.56 -22.31 -14.70
C LYS A 487 -1.07 -22.03 -14.83
N GLY A 488 -0.42 -22.65 -15.82
CA GLY A 488 1.00 -22.42 -16.12
C GLY A 488 1.97 -22.97 -15.08
N VAL A 489 1.49 -23.78 -14.13
CA VAL A 489 2.32 -24.56 -13.22
C VAL A 489 2.45 -25.97 -13.78
N CYS A 490 3.66 -26.36 -14.15
CA CYS A 490 3.99 -27.74 -14.50
C CYS A 490 4.99 -28.29 -13.49
N MET A 491 5.00 -29.62 -13.31
CA MET A 491 6.07 -30.27 -12.58
C MET A 491 7.35 -29.98 -13.36
N GLN A 492 8.37 -29.49 -12.67
CA GLN A 492 9.67 -29.40 -13.28
C GLN A 492 10.30 -30.78 -13.21
N ASP A 493 10.57 -31.37 -14.38
CA ASP A 493 11.53 -32.46 -14.47
C ASP A 493 12.89 -31.88 -14.11
N LYS A 494 13.33 -32.07 -12.86
CA LYS A 494 14.71 -31.82 -12.50
C LYS A 494 15.30 -32.99 -11.75
N LYS A 495 16.32 -33.55 -12.41
CA LYS A 495 17.44 -34.32 -11.86
C LYS A 495 17.62 -33.97 -10.39
N GLN A 496 17.37 -34.98 -9.56
CA GLN A 496 17.68 -34.99 -8.14
C GLN A 496 18.99 -34.24 -7.91
N LYS A 497 18.90 -33.14 -7.17
CA LYS A 497 20.06 -32.54 -6.50
C LYS A 497 20.15 -33.04 -5.06
N ILE A 498 19.74 -34.28 -4.85
CA ILE A 498 20.52 -35.15 -3.96
C ILE A 498 21.88 -35.24 -4.67
N LEU A 499 23.01 -35.16 -3.95
CA LEU A 499 24.24 -35.77 -4.49
C LEU A 499 23.80 -37.12 -5.02
N HIS A 500 23.94 -37.32 -6.35
CA HIS A 500 23.37 -38.42 -7.12
C HIS A 500 23.07 -39.64 -6.25
N GLU A 501 21.88 -40.22 -6.33
CA GLU A 501 21.64 -41.51 -5.68
C GLU A 501 22.75 -42.52 -6.06
N GLU A 502 23.28 -42.39 -7.28
CA GLU A 502 24.50 -43.03 -7.80
C GLU A 502 25.77 -42.78 -6.95
N ILE A 503 25.96 -41.60 -6.34
CA ILE A 503 27.07 -41.31 -5.39
C ILE A 503 26.84 -42.00 -4.05
N LEU A 504 25.60 -42.09 -3.56
CA LEU A 504 25.31 -42.83 -2.33
C LEU A 504 25.48 -44.34 -2.57
N GLU A 505 25.06 -44.82 -3.73
CA GLU A 505 25.34 -46.17 -4.23
C GLU A 505 26.84 -46.40 -4.38
N ASP A 506 27.61 -45.47 -4.96
CA ASP A 506 29.07 -45.55 -5.06
C ASP A 506 29.76 -45.50 -3.69
N ILE A 507 29.28 -44.69 -2.74
CA ILE A 507 29.83 -44.62 -1.38
C ILE A 507 29.61 -45.94 -0.64
N VAL A 508 28.43 -46.54 -0.79
CA VAL A 508 28.11 -47.86 -0.21
C VAL A 508 28.88 -48.97 -0.93
N ALA A 509 29.03 -48.89 -2.26
CA ALA A 509 29.75 -49.87 -3.06
C ALA A 509 31.28 -49.82 -2.84
N ASN A 510 31.84 -48.65 -2.51
CA ASN A 510 33.26 -48.46 -2.19
C ASN A 510 33.56 -48.51 -0.68
N ALA A 511 32.55 -48.71 0.18
CA ALA A 511 32.77 -48.91 1.59
C ALA A 511 33.30 -50.33 1.85
N GLU A 512 34.47 -50.46 2.49
CA GLU A 512 35.04 -51.75 2.89
C GLU A 512 34.17 -52.49 3.94
N ASN A 513 33.19 -51.80 4.53
CA ASN A 513 32.29 -52.32 5.56
C ASN A 513 30.89 -52.60 4.99
N THR A 514 30.55 -53.87 4.80
CA THR A 514 29.24 -54.34 4.33
C THR A 514 28.10 -54.25 5.35
N GLU A 515 28.31 -53.61 6.51
CA GLU A 515 27.32 -53.54 7.60
C GLU A 515 26.32 -52.37 7.46
N VAL A 516 26.55 -51.42 6.54
CA VAL A 516 25.68 -50.23 6.37
C VAL A 516 25.09 -50.21 4.95
N GLY A 517 23.77 -50.34 4.85
CA GLY A 517 23.06 -50.35 3.56
C GLY A 517 22.74 -48.96 3.03
N LEU A 518 22.34 -48.88 1.75
CA LEU A 518 21.93 -47.63 1.10
C LEU A 518 20.78 -46.92 1.85
N GLU A 519 19.84 -47.70 2.38
CA GLU A 519 18.68 -47.17 3.11
C GLU A 519 19.07 -46.57 4.46
N ASP A 520 20.09 -47.13 5.13
CA ASP A 520 20.63 -46.61 6.38
C ASP A 520 21.32 -45.26 6.15
N VAL A 521 22.08 -45.15 5.05
CA VAL A 521 22.75 -43.90 4.66
C VAL A 521 21.72 -42.83 4.30
N LYS A 522 20.67 -43.18 3.53
CA LYS A 522 19.58 -42.25 3.21
C LYS A 522 18.87 -41.77 4.48
N SER A 523 18.50 -42.69 5.37
CA SER A 523 17.88 -42.40 6.65
C SER A 523 18.76 -41.50 7.52
N LEU A 524 20.06 -41.75 7.57
CA LEU A 524 21.03 -40.93 8.30
C LEU A 524 21.13 -39.52 7.73
N VAL A 525 21.20 -39.37 6.40
CA VAL A 525 21.26 -38.05 5.75
C VAL A 525 19.99 -37.25 6.05
N GLN A 526 18.82 -37.88 5.92
CA GLN A 526 17.54 -37.24 6.22
C GLN A 526 17.45 -36.80 7.68
N LYS A 527 17.77 -37.70 8.62
CA LYS A 527 17.81 -37.37 10.06
C LYS A 527 18.85 -36.28 10.37
N SER A 528 19.98 -36.27 9.68
CA SER A 528 21.03 -35.27 9.88
C SER A 528 20.60 -33.87 9.42
N LEU A 529 19.82 -33.79 8.34
CA LEU A 529 19.19 -32.56 7.89
C LEU A 529 18.16 -32.08 8.92
N ASP A 530 17.31 -32.98 9.43
CA ASP A 530 16.33 -32.66 10.48
C ASP A 530 17.00 -32.18 11.77
N ILE A 531 18.10 -32.82 12.18
CA ILE A 531 18.91 -32.40 13.33
C ILE A 531 19.52 -31.02 13.09
N CYS A 532 20.06 -30.74 11.90
CA CYS A 532 20.59 -29.42 11.57
C CYS A 532 19.52 -28.32 11.58
N ASN A 533 18.29 -28.67 11.23
CA ASN A 533 17.14 -27.76 11.23
C ASN A 533 16.60 -27.48 12.65
N THR A 534 16.86 -28.40 13.59
CA THR A 534 16.28 -28.37 14.94
C THR A 534 17.29 -27.95 16.03
N TYR A 535 18.58 -28.25 15.85
CA TYR A 535 19.62 -28.03 16.87
C TYR A 535 20.68 -27.02 16.41
N GLY A 536 21.14 -26.16 17.34
CA GLY A 536 22.17 -25.15 17.07
C GLY A 536 23.57 -25.74 16.84
N ARG A 537 24.48 -24.99 16.18
CA ARG A 537 25.83 -25.49 15.80
C ARG A 537 26.87 -25.56 16.93
N ARG A 538 26.57 -25.10 18.16
CA ARG A 538 27.53 -25.04 19.28
C ARG A 538 26.88 -25.46 20.60
N GLY A 539 27.66 -26.10 21.47
CA GLY A 539 27.21 -26.63 22.77
C GLY A 539 27.16 -28.16 22.80
N VAL A 540 26.92 -28.72 23.99
CA VAL A 540 26.88 -30.18 24.23
C VAL A 540 25.73 -30.85 23.45
N ASN A 541 24.63 -30.12 23.23
CA ASN A 541 23.47 -30.55 22.41
C ASN A 541 23.48 -29.94 21.00
N SER A 542 24.66 -29.77 20.42
CA SER A 542 24.78 -29.16 19.09
C SER A 542 24.40 -30.13 17.96
N ALA A 543 23.99 -29.61 16.80
CA ALA A 543 23.72 -30.43 15.62
C ALA A 543 24.87 -31.40 15.27
N PRO A 544 26.15 -30.99 15.29
CA PRO A 544 27.26 -31.94 15.12
C PRO A 544 27.33 -33.03 16.18
N ALA A 545 27.03 -32.71 17.46
CA ALA A 545 27.01 -33.70 18.53
C ALA A 545 25.84 -34.69 18.38
N LYS A 546 24.67 -34.21 17.95
CA LYS A 546 23.48 -35.04 17.71
C LYS A 546 23.59 -35.88 16.44
N ILE A 547 24.20 -35.35 15.38
CA ILE A 547 24.54 -36.13 14.19
C ILE A 547 25.55 -37.21 14.57
N LYS A 548 26.55 -36.88 15.39
CA LYS A 548 27.51 -37.86 15.90
C LYS A 548 26.85 -38.96 16.72
N GLU A 549 25.90 -38.63 17.62
CA GLU A 549 25.10 -39.62 18.35
C GLU A 549 24.33 -40.55 17.40
N GLU A 550 23.77 -40.02 16.31
CA GLU A 550 22.98 -40.83 15.36
C GLU A 550 23.87 -41.71 14.47
N ILE A 551 25.05 -41.24 14.10
CA ILE A 551 26.10 -42.06 13.46
C ILE A 551 26.54 -43.18 14.41
N GLU A 552 26.79 -42.86 15.69
CA GLU A 552 27.18 -43.85 16.70
C GLU A 552 26.09 -44.88 16.96
N LYS A 553 24.81 -44.50 16.91
CA LYS A 553 23.69 -45.46 17.01
C LYS A 553 23.68 -46.42 15.84
N LEU A 554 23.80 -45.93 14.61
CA LEU A 554 23.83 -46.79 13.43
C LEU A 554 25.03 -47.74 13.44
N LEU A 555 26.20 -47.29 13.88
CA LEU A 555 27.40 -48.13 14.00
C LEU A 555 27.32 -49.16 15.14
N ASN A 556 26.51 -48.89 16.17
CA ASN A 556 26.36 -49.75 17.35
C ASN A 556 25.08 -50.61 17.32
N ASP A 557 24.20 -50.42 16.33
CA ASP A 557 22.99 -51.20 16.18
C ASP A 557 23.37 -52.63 15.75
N LYS A 558 23.38 -53.55 16.74
CA LYS A 558 23.77 -54.94 16.54
C LYS A 558 22.68 -55.79 15.87
N SER A 559 21.53 -55.20 15.51
CA SER A 559 20.43 -55.93 14.88
C SER A 559 20.79 -56.52 13.50
N THR A 560 21.81 -56.00 12.81
CA THR A 560 22.36 -56.58 11.58
C THR A 560 23.47 -57.61 11.82
N LYS A 561 23.97 -57.78 13.05
CA LYS A 561 24.99 -58.79 13.40
C LYS A 561 24.44 -60.18 13.66
N GLU A 562 23.13 -60.33 13.88
CA GLU A 562 22.52 -61.62 14.23
C GLU A 562 21.99 -62.43 13.03
N GLU A 563 21.89 -61.84 11.82
CA GLU A 563 21.39 -62.56 10.63
C GLU A 563 22.47 -63.35 9.85
N LYS A 564 23.76 -63.27 10.21
CA LYS A 564 24.84 -64.04 9.55
C LYS A 564 25.35 -65.27 10.32
N GLU A 565 24.83 -65.56 11.51
CA GLU A 565 25.17 -66.78 12.26
C GLU A 565 24.07 -67.86 12.24
N CYS A 566 23.00 -67.66 11.47
CA CYS A 566 21.98 -68.68 11.20
C CYS A 566 21.81 -68.90 9.68
N LEU A 567 22.83 -69.50 9.04
CA LEU A 567 22.72 -70.21 7.77
C LEU A 567 23.74 -71.35 7.71
#